data_AF-A0A3D5IYU8-F1
#
_entry.id   AF-A0A3D5IYU8-F1
#
_cell.length_a   1.000
_cell.length_b   1.000
_cell.length_c   1.000
_cell.angle_alpha   90.00
_cell.angle_beta   90.00
_cell.angle_gamma   90.00
#
_symmetry.space_group_name_H-M   'P 1'
#
loop_
_entity.id
_entity.type
_entity.pdbx_description
1 polymer ?
#
loop_
_entity_poly.entity_id
_entity_poly.type
_entity_poly.pdbx_seq_one_letter_code
_entity_poly.pdbx_strand_id
1 'polypeptide(L)'
;MIFKRHSNNDLIVNNNPGIEHEIAVAFHLMAEKQKEEEGFYNEVVMKHPRSTRILGSIDNLKTHSDTLNWPDIFSKFRNEESYYVSLAYTQDDSLGPADVMICCFDKIQFGVSVKFKNRNNWNPSALNFINKNDKKELIQLYEQKYLPLHLSHMKERYGKCEYLDSLNNYTNWYRKRSKIADQYIDIIRDRVIKKWHEKNEKERGEIFKAAYHDNSPIDYFDLILRENQSSLISSPRPIPINIRDIQLDKHKTSAVRFYLNGKLTDNLQVKANNGFIERHGNRNSFAVNDIKWGYGDFFGSWDWTFK
;
A
#
# COMPACT_ATOMS: atom_id res chain seq x y z
N MET A 1 -21.65 8.52 -19.61
CA MET A 1 -22.42 8.10 -18.43
C MET A 1 -23.08 9.34 -17.84
N ILE A 2 -24.37 9.33 -17.54
CA ILE A 2 -25.02 10.44 -16.82
C ILE A 2 -24.68 10.22 -15.34
N PHE A 3 -23.81 11.06 -14.80
CA PHE A 3 -23.39 10.95 -13.40
C PHE A 3 -24.37 11.71 -12.51
N LYS A 4 -24.92 11.03 -11.50
CA LYS A 4 -25.83 11.65 -10.53
C LYS A 4 -25.04 12.08 -9.30
N ARG A 5 -25.05 13.38 -9.02
CA ARG A 5 -24.46 13.93 -7.79
C ARG A 5 -25.06 13.27 -6.55
N HIS A 6 -24.21 12.78 -5.66
CA HIS A 6 -24.62 12.20 -4.38
C HIS A 6 -25.29 13.24 -3.48
N SER A 7 -26.19 12.79 -2.60
CA SER A 7 -26.88 13.70 -1.69
C SER A 7 -25.97 14.07 -0.51
N ASN A 8 -26.18 15.27 0.05
CA ASN A 8 -25.43 15.71 1.24
C ASN A 8 -25.64 14.75 2.43
N ASN A 9 -26.84 14.18 2.57
CA ASN A 9 -27.15 13.22 3.62
C ASN A 9 -26.28 11.97 3.54
N ASP A 10 -26.06 11.46 2.33
CA ASP A 10 -25.17 10.32 2.10
C ASP A 10 -23.76 10.67 2.62
N LEU A 11 -23.21 11.80 2.18
CA LEU A 11 -21.87 12.21 2.59
C LEU A 11 -21.71 12.42 4.10
N ILE A 12 -22.75 12.88 4.82
CA ILE A 12 -22.73 13.09 6.27
C ILE A 12 -22.63 11.78 7.05
N VAL A 13 -23.30 10.72 6.59
CA VAL A 13 -23.37 9.44 7.33
C VAL A 13 -22.24 8.47 6.96
N ASN A 14 -21.41 8.82 5.97
CA ASN A 14 -20.28 8.01 5.54
C ASN A 14 -19.23 7.91 6.66
N ASN A 15 -18.90 6.68 7.06
CA ASN A 15 -17.93 6.41 8.11
C ASN A 15 -16.73 5.60 7.63
N ASN A 16 -16.51 5.52 6.32
CA ASN A 16 -15.36 4.82 5.76
C ASN A 16 -14.05 5.37 6.34
N PRO A 17 -13.05 4.50 6.59
CA PRO A 17 -11.73 4.97 6.96
C PRO A 17 -11.16 5.84 5.85
N GLY A 18 -10.83 7.10 6.13
CA GLY A 18 -10.28 8.02 5.13
C GLY A 18 -11.21 9.10 4.62
N ILE A 19 -12.51 9.01 4.90
CA ILE A 19 -13.51 9.98 4.42
C ILE A 19 -13.17 11.42 4.82
N GLU A 20 -12.50 11.61 5.97
CA GLU A 20 -12.03 12.94 6.39
C GLU A 20 -11.04 13.59 5.40
N HIS A 21 -10.22 12.78 4.73
CA HIS A 21 -9.27 13.23 3.74
C HIS A 21 -9.92 13.44 2.38
N GLU A 22 -10.83 12.56 1.98
CA GLU A 22 -11.62 12.67 0.74
C GLU A 22 -12.46 13.95 0.74
N ILE A 23 -13.19 14.22 1.82
CA ILE A 23 -13.99 15.45 1.99
C ILE A 23 -13.08 16.69 1.96
N ALA A 24 -11.92 16.64 2.61
CA ALA A 24 -10.99 17.77 2.62
C ALA A 24 -10.42 18.07 1.22
N VAL A 25 -10.08 17.04 0.46
CA VAL A 25 -9.63 17.17 -0.93
C VAL A 25 -10.75 17.75 -1.80
N ALA A 26 -11.96 17.21 -1.70
CA ALA A 26 -13.11 17.72 -2.44
C ALA A 26 -13.38 19.20 -2.10
N PHE A 27 -13.35 19.56 -0.81
CA PHE A 27 -13.52 20.94 -0.36
C PHE A 27 -12.51 21.87 -1.03
N HIS A 28 -11.23 21.51 -1.06
CA HIS A 28 -10.21 22.34 -1.72
C HIS A 28 -10.37 22.40 -3.24
N LEU A 29 -10.95 21.36 -3.85
CA LEU A 29 -11.21 21.30 -5.29
C LEU A 29 -12.43 22.14 -5.70
N MET A 30 -13.47 22.19 -4.86
CA MET A 30 -14.73 22.91 -5.10
C MET A 30 -14.55 24.39 -5.41
N ALA A 31 -15.41 24.91 -6.28
CA ALA A 31 -15.59 26.35 -6.48
C ALA A 31 -16.28 26.97 -5.24
N GLU A 32 -16.05 28.26 -5.00
CA GLU A 32 -16.65 28.98 -3.85
C GLU A 32 -18.17 28.87 -3.83
N LYS A 33 -18.82 28.94 -5.00
CA LYS A 33 -20.26 28.71 -5.13
C LYS A 33 -20.71 27.38 -4.52
N GLN A 34 -19.99 26.29 -4.74
CA GLN A 34 -20.36 25.00 -4.15
C GLN A 34 -20.12 24.94 -2.64
N LYS A 35 -19.05 25.59 -2.16
CA LYS A 35 -18.71 25.62 -0.74
C LYS A 35 -19.74 26.39 0.06
N GLU A 36 -20.10 27.58 -0.44
CA GLU A 36 -20.88 28.59 0.26
C GLU A 36 -22.35 28.56 -0.13
N GLU A 37 -22.68 28.77 -1.41
CA GLU A 37 -24.07 28.90 -1.88
C GLU A 37 -24.82 27.56 -1.89
N GLU A 38 -24.17 26.50 -2.35
CA GLU A 38 -24.75 25.15 -2.31
C GLU A 38 -24.59 24.48 -0.94
N GLY A 39 -23.94 25.16 0.00
CA GLY A 39 -23.90 24.82 1.41
C GLY A 39 -23.01 23.63 1.77
N PHE A 40 -22.07 23.19 0.93
CA PHE A 40 -21.24 22.01 1.24
C PHE A 40 -20.53 22.12 2.60
N TYR A 41 -20.02 23.31 2.94
CA TYR A 41 -19.39 23.53 4.25
C TYR A 41 -20.37 23.31 5.41
N ASN A 42 -21.52 24.00 5.38
CA ASN A 42 -22.48 23.97 6.48
C ASN A 42 -23.29 22.66 6.53
N GLU A 43 -23.59 22.08 5.38
CA GLU A 43 -24.47 20.92 5.25
C GLU A 43 -23.71 19.60 5.31
N VAL A 44 -22.46 19.53 4.85
CA VAL A 44 -21.65 18.30 4.88
C VAL A 44 -20.56 18.41 5.94
N VAL A 45 -19.62 19.35 5.81
CA VAL A 45 -18.43 19.42 6.68
C VAL A 45 -18.80 19.60 8.15
N MET A 46 -19.67 20.57 8.45
CA MET A 46 -20.02 20.91 9.83
C MET A 46 -20.97 19.89 10.48
N LYS A 47 -21.83 19.23 9.69
CA LYS A 47 -22.81 18.24 10.19
C LYS A 47 -22.27 16.82 10.26
N HIS A 48 -21.15 16.52 9.60
CA HIS A 48 -20.55 15.18 9.65
C HIS A 48 -20.10 14.82 11.07
N PRO A 49 -20.31 13.58 11.55
CA PRO A 49 -19.84 13.11 12.86
C PRO A 49 -18.31 13.23 13.10
N ARG A 50 -17.52 13.46 12.04
CA ARG A 50 -16.06 13.62 12.08
C ARG A 50 -15.61 15.05 11.76
N SER A 51 -16.50 16.04 11.88
CA SER A 51 -16.26 17.45 11.51
C SER A 51 -14.92 17.99 12.01
N THR A 52 -14.54 17.77 13.27
CA THR A 52 -13.24 18.19 13.81
C THR A 52 -12.04 17.62 13.02
N ARG A 53 -12.11 16.35 12.60
CA ARG A 53 -11.03 15.70 11.81
C ARG A 53 -11.02 16.17 10.36
N ILE A 54 -12.19 16.43 9.79
CA ILE A 54 -12.34 17.00 8.45
C ILE A 54 -11.73 18.41 8.42
N LEU A 55 -12.10 19.27 9.38
CA LEU A 55 -11.55 20.62 9.50
C LEU A 55 -10.03 20.60 9.67
N GLY A 56 -9.51 19.73 10.55
CA GLY A 56 -8.07 19.54 10.69
C GLY A 56 -7.40 19.09 9.38
N SER A 57 -8.06 18.25 8.57
CA SER A 57 -7.55 17.84 7.26
C SER A 57 -7.61 18.97 6.22
N ILE A 58 -8.66 19.80 6.23
CA ILE A 58 -8.78 21.00 5.38
C ILE A 58 -7.66 21.98 5.71
N ASP A 59 -7.42 22.27 6.98
CA ASP A 59 -6.37 23.21 7.41
C ASP A 59 -4.98 22.71 7.04
N ASN A 60 -4.71 21.41 7.24
CA ASN A 60 -3.44 20.79 6.85
C ASN A 60 -3.18 20.86 5.34
N LEU A 61 -4.23 20.77 4.51
CA LEU A 61 -4.09 20.91 3.06
C LEU A 61 -3.94 22.38 2.62
N LYS A 62 -4.56 23.32 3.33
CA LYS A 62 -4.51 24.77 3.03
C LYS A 62 -3.10 25.33 3.08
N THR A 63 -2.33 24.93 4.09
CA THR A 63 -0.91 25.31 4.26
C THR A 63 0.01 24.81 3.14
N HIS A 64 -0.48 23.92 2.28
CA HIS A 64 0.28 23.33 1.18
C HIS A 64 -0.19 23.79 -0.21
N SER A 65 -1.30 24.54 -0.31
CA SER A 65 -1.88 24.98 -1.58
C SER A 65 -0.94 25.83 -2.45
N ASP A 66 0.01 26.54 -1.84
CA ASP A 66 1.07 27.29 -2.56
C ASP A 66 2.14 26.38 -3.21
N THR A 67 2.23 25.12 -2.80
CA THR A 67 3.19 24.11 -3.32
C THR A 67 2.55 23.04 -4.20
N LEU A 68 1.24 23.10 -4.35
CA LEU A 68 0.47 22.15 -5.11
C LEU A 68 0.41 22.64 -6.56
N ASN A 69 1.09 21.97 -7.48
CA ASN A 69 0.88 22.11 -8.94
C ASN A 69 -0.53 21.62 -9.38
N TRP A 70 -1.54 21.76 -8.51
CA TRP A 70 -2.96 21.58 -8.83
C TRP A 70 -3.47 22.58 -9.88
N PRO A 71 -2.95 23.81 -10.02
CA PRO A 71 -3.50 24.77 -10.97
C PRO A 71 -3.57 24.22 -12.39
N ASP A 72 -2.54 23.62 -12.98
CA ASP A 72 -2.57 23.44 -14.44
C ASP A 72 -3.57 22.38 -14.93
N ILE A 73 -3.73 21.26 -14.21
CA ILE A 73 -4.68 20.20 -14.60
C ILE A 73 -6.12 20.58 -14.21
N PHE A 74 -6.31 21.16 -13.02
CA PHE A 74 -7.64 21.45 -12.48
C PHE A 74 -8.18 22.82 -12.90
N SER A 75 -7.33 23.83 -13.11
CA SER A 75 -7.75 25.20 -13.47
C SER A 75 -8.46 25.26 -14.82
N LYS A 76 -8.08 24.38 -15.76
CA LYS A 76 -8.75 24.29 -17.07
C LYS A 76 -10.25 24.14 -16.91
N PHE A 77 -10.69 23.31 -15.96
CA PHE A 77 -12.10 23.00 -15.74
C PHE A 77 -12.77 23.96 -14.77
N ARG A 78 -12.05 24.51 -13.77
CA ARG A 78 -12.63 25.44 -12.78
C ARG A 78 -13.25 26.70 -13.38
N ASN A 79 -12.78 27.11 -14.56
CA ASN A 79 -13.29 28.29 -15.24
C ASN A 79 -14.50 27.99 -16.13
N GLU A 80 -14.90 26.72 -16.26
CA GLU A 80 -16.13 26.35 -16.97
C GLU A 80 -17.35 26.64 -16.08
N GLU A 81 -18.37 27.29 -16.64
CA GLU A 81 -19.57 27.71 -15.89
C GLU A 81 -20.32 26.55 -15.23
N SER A 82 -20.18 25.34 -15.78
CA SER A 82 -20.85 24.12 -15.33
C SER A 82 -19.97 23.23 -14.44
N TYR A 83 -18.82 23.73 -14.03
CA TYR A 83 -17.88 23.03 -13.15
C TYR A 83 -18.52 22.71 -11.81
N TYR A 84 -18.39 21.45 -11.39
CA TYR A 84 -18.65 21.07 -10.01
C TYR A 84 -17.83 19.85 -9.59
N VAL A 85 -17.61 19.74 -8.29
CA VAL A 85 -16.97 18.57 -7.67
C VAL A 85 -18.04 17.70 -7.01
N SER A 86 -17.90 16.39 -7.18
CA SER A 86 -18.70 15.39 -6.48
C SER A 86 -17.80 14.41 -5.73
N LEU A 87 -18.37 13.70 -4.75
CA LEU A 87 -17.69 12.71 -3.93
C LEU A 87 -18.36 11.35 -4.12
N ALA A 88 -17.58 10.30 -4.35
CA ALA A 88 -18.09 8.94 -4.36
C ALA A 88 -18.43 8.54 -2.91
N TYR A 89 -19.70 8.23 -2.67
CA TYR A 89 -20.18 7.87 -1.33
C TYR A 89 -19.80 6.43 -0.92
N THR A 90 -19.64 5.52 -1.88
CA THR A 90 -19.39 4.09 -1.68
C THR A 90 -18.49 3.52 -2.79
N GLN A 91 -18.02 2.27 -2.62
CA GLN A 91 -17.43 1.49 -3.73
C GLN A 91 -18.45 1.40 -4.86
N ASP A 92 -18.32 2.28 -5.84
CA ASP A 92 -19.07 2.28 -7.09
C ASP A 92 -18.11 1.79 -8.17
N ASP A 93 -18.24 0.52 -8.53
CA ASP A 93 -17.39 -0.11 -9.55
C ASP A 93 -17.48 0.64 -10.90
N SER A 94 -18.53 1.43 -11.13
CA SER A 94 -18.66 2.26 -12.34
C SER A 94 -17.81 3.52 -12.33
N LEU A 95 -17.28 3.93 -11.18
CA LEU A 95 -16.36 5.05 -11.00
C LEU A 95 -14.91 4.58 -10.79
N GLY A 96 -14.70 3.27 -10.62
CA GLY A 96 -13.40 2.69 -10.30
C GLY A 96 -12.87 3.21 -8.95
N PRO A 97 -11.57 3.51 -8.83
CA PRO A 97 -10.94 3.92 -7.57
C PRO A 97 -11.13 5.41 -7.23
N ALA A 98 -11.91 6.17 -8.01
CA ALA A 98 -12.08 7.59 -7.79
C ALA A 98 -12.97 7.87 -6.56
N ASP A 99 -12.44 8.67 -5.63
CA ASP A 99 -13.17 9.11 -4.43
C ASP A 99 -13.79 10.51 -4.64
N VAL A 100 -13.16 11.33 -5.49
CA VAL A 100 -13.62 12.67 -5.84
C VAL A 100 -13.69 12.81 -7.36
N MET A 101 -14.80 13.33 -7.88
CA MET A 101 -15.02 13.49 -9.32
C MET A 101 -15.03 14.97 -9.67
N ILE A 102 -14.28 15.31 -10.73
CA ILE A 102 -14.35 16.62 -11.39
C ILE A 102 -15.33 16.51 -12.54
N CYS A 103 -16.41 17.29 -12.47
CA CYS A 103 -17.51 17.23 -13.42
C CYS A 103 -17.72 18.58 -14.11
N CYS A 104 -18.20 18.52 -15.35
CA CYS A 104 -18.75 19.67 -16.07
C CYS A 104 -20.09 19.23 -16.67
N PHE A 105 -21.20 19.86 -16.26
CA PHE A 105 -22.56 19.34 -16.50
C PHE A 105 -22.67 17.86 -16.05
N ASP A 106 -23.43 17.03 -16.77
CA ASP A 106 -23.65 15.63 -16.39
C ASP A 106 -22.48 14.68 -16.77
N LYS A 107 -21.29 15.22 -17.06
CA LYS A 107 -20.11 14.45 -17.47
C LYS A 107 -18.99 14.54 -16.44
N ILE A 108 -18.48 13.37 -16.07
CA ILE A 108 -17.21 13.24 -15.34
C ILE A 108 -16.08 13.52 -16.33
N GLN A 109 -15.24 14.51 -16.01
CA GLN A 109 -14.04 14.81 -16.78
C GLN A 109 -12.90 13.88 -16.34
N PHE A 110 -12.71 13.73 -15.03
CA PHE A 110 -11.79 12.76 -14.42
C PHE A 110 -12.07 12.62 -12.92
N GLY A 111 -11.54 11.55 -12.33
CA GLY A 111 -11.58 11.28 -10.90
C GLY A 111 -10.26 11.56 -10.16
N VAL A 112 -10.32 11.56 -8.84
CA VAL A 112 -9.17 11.64 -7.94
C VAL A 112 -9.33 10.53 -6.90
N SER A 113 -8.38 9.61 -6.84
CA SER A 113 -8.28 8.59 -5.79
C SER A 113 -7.39 9.13 -4.67
N VAL A 114 -7.96 9.31 -3.48
CA VAL A 114 -7.29 9.89 -2.31
C VAL A 114 -6.66 8.79 -1.48
N LYS A 115 -5.32 8.79 -1.40
CA LYS A 115 -4.55 7.82 -0.63
C LYS A 115 -3.92 8.50 0.58
N PHE A 116 -4.19 8.01 1.79
CA PHE A 116 -3.64 8.54 3.03
C PHE A 116 -2.90 7.44 3.81
N LYS A 117 -1.81 7.82 4.48
CA LYS A 117 -0.92 6.92 5.24
C LYS A 117 -0.26 5.81 4.41
N ASN A 118 1.02 6.05 4.13
CA ASN A 118 1.99 5.17 3.50
C ASN A 118 1.79 4.91 2.01
N ARG A 119 2.95 4.80 1.33
CA ARG A 119 3.16 4.45 -0.08
C ARG A 119 2.09 3.45 -0.53
N ASN A 120 1.49 3.63 -1.71
CA ASN A 120 0.69 2.60 -2.39
C ASN A 120 1.47 1.29 -2.31
N ASN A 121 1.18 0.49 -1.29
CA ASN A 121 1.93 -0.70 -0.95
C ASN A 121 0.88 -1.79 -0.82
N TRP A 122 0.85 -2.67 -1.81
CA TRP A 122 0.12 -3.91 -1.65
C TRP A 122 0.96 -4.83 -0.78
N ASN A 123 0.32 -5.55 0.14
CA ASN A 123 1.02 -6.43 1.07
C ASN A 123 0.68 -7.91 0.78
N PRO A 124 1.13 -8.47 -0.36
CA PRO A 124 0.74 -9.81 -0.76
C PRO A 124 1.33 -10.89 0.14
N SER A 125 0.61 -12.01 0.23
CA SER A 125 1.20 -13.26 0.68
C SER A 125 2.13 -13.84 -0.39
N ALA A 126 3.14 -14.59 0.05
CA ALA A 126 4.02 -15.35 -0.83
C ALA A 126 3.26 -16.26 -1.81
N LEU A 127 2.07 -16.74 -1.42
CA LEU A 127 1.26 -17.66 -2.24
C LEU A 127 0.73 -17.04 -3.55
N ASN A 128 0.82 -15.72 -3.70
CA ASN A 128 0.56 -15.07 -4.98
C ASN A 128 1.67 -15.38 -6.00
N PHE A 129 2.89 -15.63 -5.54
CA PHE A 129 4.08 -15.81 -6.37
C PHE A 129 4.54 -17.26 -6.46
N ILE A 130 4.47 -18.00 -5.35
CA ILE A 130 4.89 -19.39 -5.26
C ILE A 130 3.70 -20.28 -4.91
N ASN A 131 3.76 -21.57 -5.24
CA ASN A 131 2.66 -22.47 -4.92
C ASN A 131 2.78 -23.05 -3.49
N LYS A 132 1.75 -23.80 -3.06
CA LYS A 132 1.72 -24.41 -1.72
C LYS A 132 2.86 -25.40 -1.47
N ASN A 133 3.28 -26.13 -2.50
CA ASN A 133 4.39 -27.09 -2.39
C ASN A 133 5.73 -26.37 -2.21
N ASP A 134 5.96 -25.30 -2.99
CA ASP A 134 7.14 -24.45 -2.83
C ASP A 134 7.23 -23.88 -1.41
N LYS A 135 6.11 -23.37 -0.88
CA LYS A 135 6.04 -22.88 0.51
C LYS A 135 6.41 -23.98 1.50
N LYS A 136 5.88 -25.19 1.34
CA LYS A 136 6.16 -26.33 2.23
C LYS A 136 7.65 -26.70 2.20
N GLU A 137 8.25 -26.82 1.02
CA GLU A 137 9.68 -27.10 0.85
C GLU A 137 10.55 -26.01 1.48
N LEU A 138 10.21 -24.73 1.27
CA LEU A 138 10.98 -23.62 1.81
C LEU A 138 10.88 -23.56 3.34
N ILE A 139 9.72 -23.87 3.93
CA ILE A 139 9.56 -23.97 5.39
C ILE A 139 10.45 -25.10 5.94
N GLN A 140 10.42 -26.29 5.33
CA GLN A 140 11.27 -27.40 5.74
C GLN A 140 12.75 -27.04 5.66
N LEU A 141 13.18 -26.37 4.57
CA LEU A 141 14.55 -25.91 4.40
C LEU A 141 14.96 -24.88 5.45
N TYR A 142 14.05 -23.98 5.82
CA TYR A 142 14.26 -23.02 6.89
C TYR A 142 14.48 -23.70 8.23
N GLU A 143 13.58 -24.61 8.62
CA GLU A 143 13.64 -25.30 9.92
C GLU A 143 14.85 -26.22 10.03
N GLN A 144 15.12 -27.01 8.98
CA GLN A 144 16.13 -28.08 9.04
C GLN A 144 17.56 -27.57 8.79
N LYS A 145 17.73 -26.49 8.04
CA LYS A 145 19.05 -26.00 7.62
C LYS A 145 19.35 -24.58 8.07
N TYR A 146 18.52 -23.62 7.67
CA TYR A 146 18.88 -22.21 7.82
C TYR A 146 18.69 -21.67 9.22
N LEU A 147 17.71 -22.17 9.99
CA LEU A 147 17.55 -21.82 11.39
C LEU A 147 18.75 -22.29 12.23
N PRO A 148 19.17 -23.56 12.22
CA PRO A 148 20.38 -23.99 12.94
C PRO A 148 21.63 -23.17 12.56
N LEU A 149 21.85 -22.93 11.26
CA LEU A 149 22.97 -22.11 10.78
C LEU A 149 22.86 -20.66 11.27
N HIS A 150 21.65 -20.09 11.27
CA HIS A 150 21.41 -18.75 11.77
C HIS A 150 21.75 -18.66 13.25
N LEU A 151 21.27 -19.58 14.07
CA LEU A 151 21.55 -19.59 15.52
C LEU A 151 23.05 -19.74 15.82
N SER A 152 23.77 -20.59 15.09
CA SER A 152 25.23 -20.68 15.19
C SER A 152 25.92 -19.36 14.85
N HIS A 153 25.58 -18.76 13.71
CA HIS A 153 26.18 -17.49 13.28
C HIS A 153 25.84 -16.34 14.25
N MET A 154 24.62 -16.32 14.80
CA MET A 154 24.22 -15.33 15.80
C MET A 154 25.04 -15.47 17.08
N LYS A 155 25.24 -16.71 17.56
CA LYS A 155 26.08 -17.01 18.72
C LYS A 155 27.54 -16.59 18.50
N GLU A 156 28.09 -16.90 17.33
CA GLU A 156 29.45 -16.52 16.94
C GLU A 156 29.63 -14.99 16.91
N ARG A 157 28.68 -14.27 16.30
CA ARG A 157 28.80 -12.84 16.05
C ARG A 157 28.40 -11.95 17.23
N TYR A 158 27.41 -12.37 18.01
CA TYR A 158 26.79 -11.54 19.06
C TYR A 158 26.84 -12.18 20.45
N GLY A 159 27.50 -13.33 20.60
CA GLY A 159 27.56 -14.06 21.87
C GLY A 159 26.30 -14.86 22.16
N LYS A 160 26.27 -15.52 23.32
CA LYS A 160 25.15 -16.37 23.74
C LYS A 160 23.88 -15.53 23.98
N CYS A 161 22.74 -16.10 23.63
CA CYS A 161 21.44 -15.64 24.07
C CYS A 161 21.22 -16.19 25.49
N GLU A 162 21.11 -15.33 26.50
CA GLU A 162 20.97 -15.71 27.91
C GLU A 162 20.26 -14.62 28.73
N TYR A 163 19.60 -15.01 29.82
CA TYR A 163 19.00 -14.07 30.76
C TYR A 163 20.09 -13.27 31.48
N LEU A 164 19.88 -11.97 31.55
CA LEU A 164 20.73 -11.01 32.25
C LEU A 164 20.30 -10.85 33.72
N ASP A 165 19.02 -11.06 34.01
CA ASP A 165 18.43 -10.96 35.35
C ASP A 165 17.16 -11.80 35.50
N SER A 166 16.62 -11.83 36.72
CA SER A 166 15.36 -12.51 37.08
C SER A 166 14.10 -11.79 36.58
N LEU A 167 14.23 -10.61 35.94
CA LEU A 167 13.13 -9.80 35.41
C LEU A 167 12.87 -10.06 33.92
N ASN A 168 13.33 -11.22 33.41
CA ASN A 168 13.24 -11.61 32.00
C ASN A 168 13.96 -10.66 31.03
N ASN A 169 14.97 -9.91 31.48
CA ASN A 169 15.88 -9.25 30.54
C ASN A 169 16.88 -10.29 30.00
N TYR A 170 17.17 -10.26 28.70
CA TYR A 170 18.11 -11.19 28.08
C TYR A 170 18.87 -10.55 26.91
N THR A 171 20.06 -11.07 26.63
CA THR A 171 20.77 -10.76 25.38
C THR A 171 19.93 -11.26 24.21
N ASN A 172 19.52 -10.37 23.32
CA ASN A 172 18.55 -10.73 22.27
C ASN A 172 19.16 -10.68 20.87
N TRP A 173 18.83 -11.71 20.10
CA TRP A 173 19.16 -11.83 18.68
C TRP A 173 18.05 -11.27 17.78
N TYR A 174 16.91 -10.88 18.36
CA TYR A 174 15.77 -10.32 17.64
C TYR A 174 16.16 -9.10 16.79
N ARG A 175 15.71 -9.07 15.52
CA ARG A 175 16.02 -8.02 14.53
C ARG A 175 17.50 -7.78 14.25
N LYS A 176 18.40 -8.57 14.82
CA LYS A 176 19.82 -8.53 14.45
C LYS A 176 19.98 -9.21 13.10
N ARG A 177 20.84 -8.63 12.26
CA ARG A 177 21.06 -9.10 10.89
C ARG A 177 22.10 -10.20 10.85
N SER A 178 21.80 -11.25 10.09
CA SER A 178 22.62 -12.44 9.89
C SER A 178 22.80 -12.72 8.40
N LYS A 179 24.02 -13.03 7.95
CA LYS A 179 24.28 -13.42 6.55
C LYS A 179 23.46 -14.65 6.12
N ILE A 180 23.17 -15.54 7.07
CA ILE A 180 22.34 -16.74 6.85
C ILE A 180 20.89 -16.35 6.52
N ALA A 181 20.38 -15.29 7.15
CA ALA A 181 19.06 -14.77 6.84
C ALA A 181 18.98 -14.22 5.41
N ASP A 182 20.00 -13.45 5.00
CA ASP A 182 20.08 -12.90 3.64
C ASP A 182 20.19 -14.03 2.60
N GLN A 183 20.95 -15.10 2.87
CA GLN A 183 21.05 -16.28 2.00
C GLN A 183 19.71 -17.01 1.84
N TYR A 184 18.97 -17.21 2.93
CA TYR A 184 17.66 -17.86 2.87
C TYR A 184 16.64 -17.00 2.10
N ILE A 185 16.63 -15.69 2.31
CA ILE A 185 15.80 -14.76 1.54
C ILE A 185 16.18 -14.81 0.04
N ASP A 186 17.45 -14.96 -0.30
CA ASP A 186 17.89 -15.13 -1.70
C ASP A 186 17.26 -16.36 -2.36
N ILE A 187 17.16 -17.48 -1.65
CA ILE A 187 16.49 -18.70 -2.15
C ILE A 187 15.00 -18.48 -2.40
N ILE A 188 14.32 -17.75 -1.51
CA ILE A 188 12.91 -17.40 -1.71
C ILE A 188 12.78 -16.54 -2.97
N ARG A 189 13.66 -15.55 -3.17
CA ARG A 189 13.66 -14.69 -4.36
C ARG A 189 13.90 -15.49 -5.64
N ASP A 190 14.84 -16.43 -5.63
CA ASP A 190 15.08 -17.33 -6.76
C ASP A 190 13.84 -18.16 -7.08
N ARG A 191 13.13 -18.65 -6.06
CA ARG A 191 11.86 -19.38 -6.25
C ARG A 191 10.77 -18.50 -6.85
N VAL A 192 10.63 -17.26 -6.37
CA VAL A 192 9.68 -16.28 -6.92
C VAL A 192 9.96 -15.99 -8.38
N ILE A 193 11.23 -15.72 -8.74
CA ILE A 193 11.64 -15.44 -10.13
C ILE A 193 11.35 -16.65 -11.01
N LYS A 194 11.78 -17.86 -10.60
CA LYS A 194 11.50 -19.08 -11.33
C LYS A 194 10.00 -19.27 -11.58
N LYS A 195 9.18 -19.14 -10.52
CA LYS A 195 7.72 -19.34 -10.62
C LYS A 195 7.04 -18.28 -11.46
N TRP A 196 7.54 -17.05 -11.46
CA TRP A 196 7.05 -16.01 -12.36
C TRP A 196 7.19 -16.41 -13.83
N HIS A 197 8.35 -16.96 -14.21
CA HIS A 197 8.58 -17.42 -15.58
C HIS A 197 7.71 -18.63 -15.98
N GLU A 198 7.29 -19.46 -15.01
CA GLU A 198 6.38 -20.58 -15.24
C GLU A 198 4.90 -20.15 -15.37
N LYS A 199 4.52 -19.01 -14.78
CA LYS A 199 3.14 -18.49 -14.82
C LYS A 199 2.75 -18.02 -16.23
N ASN A 200 1.54 -18.34 -16.64
CA ASN A 200 0.95 -17.79 -17.85
C ASN A 200 0.46 -16.34 -17.64
N GLU A 201 0.05 -15.69 -18.73
CA GLU A 201 -0.44 -14.31 -18.72
C GLU A 201 -1.62 -14.09 -17.78
N LYS A 202 -2.60 -15.01 -17.75
CA LYS A 202 -3.77 -14.90 -16.89
C LYS A 202 -3.35 -14.90 -15.43
N GLU A 203 -2.49 -15.83 -15.02
CA GLU A 203 -1.99 -15.91 -13.64
C GLU A 203 -1.19 -14.67 -13.22
N ARG A 204 -0.36 -14.13 -14.12
CA ARG A 204 0.36 -12.87 -13.87
C ARG A 204 -0.59 -11.67 -13.80
N GLY A 205 -1.61 -11.66 -14.67
CA GLY A 205 -2.69 -10.67 -14.67
C GLY A 205 -3.44 -10.64 -13.36
N GLU A 206 -3.79 -11.79 -12.77
CA GLU A 206 -4.46 -11.84 -11.47
C GLU A 206 -3.59 -11.28 -10.32
N ILE A 207 -2.27 -11.49 -10.36
CA ILE A 207 -1.34 -10.87 -9.39
C ILE A 207 -1.35 -9.35 -9.55
N PHE A 208 -1.29 -8.87 -10.79
CA PHE A 208 -1.29 -7.43 -11.08
C PHE A 208 -2.64 -6.79 -10.78
N LYS A 209 -3.79 -7.42 -11.07
CA LYS A 209 -5.12 -6.94 -10.66
C LYS A 209 -5.27 -6.78 -9.16
N ALA A 210 -4.60 -7.61 -8.38
CA ALA A 210 -4.62 -7.49 -6.92
C ALA A 210 -3.74 -6.33 -6.41
N ALA A 211 -2.77 -5.88 -7.19
CA ALA A 211 -1.85 -4.79 -6.84
C ALA A 211 -2.22 -3.45 -7.48
N TYR A 212 -2.69 -3.47 -8.71
CA TYR A 212 -3.05 -2.34 -9.56
C TYR A 212 -4.57 -2.22 -9.59
N HIS A 213 -5.07 -0.99 -9.64
CA HIS A 213 -6.49 -0.78 -9.89
C HIS A 213 -6.81 -1.24 -11.33
N ASP A 214 -7.83 -2.09 -11.47
CA ASP A 214 -8.35 -2.54 -12.76
C ASP A 214 -8.71 -1.34 -13.65
N ASN A 215 -8.85 -1.54 -14.96
CA ASN A 215 -9.20 -0.50 -15.93
C ASN A 215 -10.37 0.36 -15.40
N SER A 216 -10.04 1.52 -14.83
CA SER A 216 -11.05 2.42 -14.28
C SER A 216 -11.96 2.86 -15.42
N PRO A 217 -13.30 2.79 -15.27
CA PRO A 217 -14.21 3.23 -16.33
C PRO A 217 -14.07 4.73 -16.65
N ILE A 218 -13.42 5.48 -15.77
CA ILE A 218 -13.11 6.90 -15.92
C ILE A 218 -11.61 7.15 -15.73
N ASP A 219 -11.06 8.12 -16.45
CA ASP A 219 -9.72 8.65 -16.19
C ASP A 219 -9.67 9.19 -14.75
N TYR A 220 -8.58 8.93 -14.04
CA TYR A 220 -8.42 9.39 -12.66
C TYR A 220 -6.96 9.68 -12.33
N PHE A 221 -6.68 10.43 -11.26
CA PHE A 221 -5.34 10.61 -10.70
C PHE A 221 -5.27 10.07 -9.28
N ASP A 222 -4.13 9.52 -8.88
CA ASP A 222 -3.85 9.23 -7.48
C ASP A 222 -3.34 10.50 -6.80
N LEU A 223 -4.00 10.92 -5.70
CA LEU A 223 -3.53 11.96 -4.81
C LEU A 223 -3.08 11.33 -3.48
N ILE A 224 -1.76 11.29 -3.28
CA ILE A 224 -1.15 10.69 -2.09
C ILE A 224 -0.87 11.77 -1.05
N LEU A 225 -1.57 11.72 0.08
CA LEU A 225 -1.38 12.58 1.25
C LEU A 225 -0.38 11.93 2.22
N ARG A 226 0.75 12.60 2.48
CA ARG A 226 1.81 12.08 3.36
C ARG A 226 1.73 12.66 4.77
N GLU A 227 2.29 11.93 5.74
CA GLU A 227 2.30 12.35 7.15
C GLU A 227 3.11 13.63 7.40
N ASN A 228 4.13 13.88 6.57
CA ASN A 228 4.89 15.14 6.58
C ASN A 228 4.14 16.29 5.87
N GLN A 229 2.83 16.14 5.68
CA GLN A 229 1.91 17.11 5.09
C GLN A 229 2.16 17.43 3.60
N SER A 230 3.19 16.86 2.98
CA SER A 230 3.36 16.91 1.53
C SER A 230 2.35 16.03 0.80
N SER A 231 2.08 16.34 -0.47
CA SER A 231 1.28 15.48 -1.34
C SER A 231 1.97 15.20 -2.68
N LEU A 232 1.51 14.15 -3.36
CA LEU A 232 1.98 13.76 -4.68
C LEU A 232 0.79 13.42 -5.55
N ILE A 233 0.68 14.07 -6.72
CA ILE A 233 -0.19 13.60 -7.80
C ILE A 233 0.61 12.62 -8.63
N SER A 234 0.03 11.45 -8.89
CA SER A 234 0.52 10.53 -9.90
C SER A 234 -0.58 10.12 -10.86
N SER A 235 -0.22 10.00 -12.14
CA SER A 235 -1.08 9.35 -13.13
C SER A 235 -1.49 7.97 -12.65
N PRO A 236 -2.72 7.54 -13.00
CA PRO A 236 -3.20 6.23 -12.65
C PRO A 236 -2.26 5.21 -13.27
N ARG A 237 -2.02 4.12 -12.56
CA ARG A 237 -1.16 3.05 -13.03
C ARG A 237 -2.08 1.95 -13.55
N PRO A 238 -2.40 1.92 -14.85
CA PRO A 238 -3.13 0.80 -15.39
C PRO A 238 -2.28 -0.45 -15.27
N ILE A 239 -2.94 -1.61 -15.25
CA ILE A 239 -2.26 -2.89 -15.41
C ILE A 239 -1.43 -2.82 -16.70
N PRO A 240 -0.12 -3.15 -16.67
CA PRO A 240 0.70 -3.16 -17.87
C PRO A 240 0.05 -3.97 -18.99
N ILE A 241 -0.09 -3.39 -20.19
CA ILE A 241 -0.70 -4.07 -21.35
C ILE A 241 0.11 -5.33 -21.73
N ASN A 242 1.42 -5.32 -21.47
CA ASN A 242 2.33 -6.41 -21.81
C ASN A 242 2.87 -7.13 -20.56
N ILE A 243 1.99 -7.65 -19.69
CA ILE A 243 2.38 -8.39 -18.47
C ILE A 243 3.32 -9.58 -18.78
N ARG A 244 3.22 -10.14 -19.99
CA ARG A 244 4.11 -11.20 -20.47
C ARG A 244 5.59 -10.79 -20.51
N ASP A 245 5.87 -9.53 -20.81
CA ASP A 245 7.22 -9.01 -21.01
C ASP A 245 7.89 -8.57 -19.71
N ILE A 246 7.18 -8.71 -18.58
CA ILE A 246 7.71 -8.34 -17.28
C ILE A 246 8.82 -9.32 -16.86
N GLN A 247 10.01 -8.77 -16.70
CA GLN A 247 11.20 -9.46 -16.21
C GLN A 247 11.39 -9.19 -14.72
N LEU A 248 11.90 -10.19 -13.98
CA LEU A 248 12.18 -10.06 -12.56
C LEU A 248 13.66 -10.22 -12.30
N ASP A 249 14.22 -9.31 -11.51
CA ASP A 249 15.61 -9.38 -11.06
C ASP A 249 15.73 -9.24 -9.54
N LYS A 250 16.74 -9.90 -8.99
CA LYS A 250 17.12 -9.71 -7.58
C LYS A 250 17.72 -8.33 -7.39
N HIS A 251 17.23 -7.61 -6.38
CA HIS A 251 17.77 -6.31 -6.01
C HIS A 251 18.12 -6.25 -4.53
N LYS A 252 19.35 -5.79 -4.24
CA LYS A 252 19.90 -5.77 -2.88
C LYS A 252 19.72 -7.14 -2.22
N THR A 253 19.49 -7.16 -0.91
CA THR A 253 19.46 -8.38 -0.09
C THR A 253 18.10 -9.06 0.00
N SER A 254 17.02 -8.35 -0.31
CA SER A 254 15.67 -8.80 0.04
C SER A 254 14.60 -8.44 -0.97
N ALA A 255 14.92 -7.71 -2.04
CA ALA A 255 13.92 -7.31 -3.02
C ALA A 255 14.02 -8.10 -4.33
N VAL A 256 12.87 -8.24 -4.99
CA VAL A 256 12.70 -8.63 -6.39
C VAL A 256 12.10 -7.42 -7.09
N ARG A 257 12.73 -6.99 -8.19
CA ARG A 257 12.29 -5.86 -9.00
C ARG A 257 11.62 -6.36 -10.26
N PHE A 258 10.57 -5.66 -10.67
CA PHE A 258 9.82 -5.94 -11.89
C PHE A 258 10.20 -4.90 -12.93
N TYR A 259 10.52 -5.37 -14.14
CA TYR A 259 10.94 -4.53 -15.25
C TYR A 259 10.05 -4.79 -16.45
N LEU A 260 9.48 -3.73 -17.01
CA LEU A 260 8.75 -3.76 -18.26
C LEU A 260 9.53 -2.93 -19.28
N ASN A 261 9.94 -3.55 -20.40
CA ASN A 261 10.73 -2.89 -21.45
C ASN A 261 11.98 -2.17 -20.88
N GLY A 262 12.66 -2.81 -19.92
CA GLY A 262 13.85 -2.25 -19.24
C GLY A 262 13.56 -1.16 -18.20
N LYS A 263 12.31 -0.73 -18.02
CA LYS A 263 11.92 0.25 -17.00
C LYS A 263 11.46 -0.45 -15.73
N LEU A 264 12.01 -0.05 -14.59
CA LEU A 264 11.57 -0.52 -13.28
C LEU A 264 10.13 -0.07 -13.01
N THR A 265 9.22 -1.02 -12.79
CA THR A 265 7.80 -0.75 -12.49
C THR A 265 7.46 -1.02 -11.03
N ASP A 266 8.00 -2.09 -10.44
CA ASP A 266 7.65 -2.53 -9.10
C ASP A 266 8.84 -3.10 -8.33
N ASN A 267 8.68 -3.15 -7.01
CA ASN A 267 9.65 -3.73 -6.11
C ASN A 267 8.93 -4.52 -5.00
N LEU A 268 9.04 -5.84 -5.03
CA LEU A 268 8.55 -6.76 -4.01
C LEU A 268 9.67 -7.06 -3.01
N GLN A 269 9.51 -6.66 -1.75
CA GLN A 269 10.44 -6.96 -0.68
C GLN A 269 10.00 -8.22 0.08
N VAL A 270 10.74 -9.32 -0.17
CA VAL A 270 10.67 -10.54 0.63
C VAL A 270 11.35 -10.28 1.97
N LYS A 271 10.59 -10.32 3.06
CA LYS A 271 11.10 -10.15 4.42
C LYS A 271 10.37 -11.08 5.36
N ALA A 272 11.02 -11.43 6.47
CA ALA A 272 10.29 -11.92 7.62
C ALA A 272 9.74 -10.73 8.40
N ASN A 273 8.42 -10.65 8.57
CA ASN A 273 7.76 -9.47 9.14
C ASN A 273 8.29 -9.08 10.53
N ASN A 274 8.68 -10.08 11.32
CA ASN A 274 9.24 -9.90 12.65
C ASN A 274 10.71 -10.33 12.73
N GLY A 275 11.43 -10.46 11.61
CA GLY A 275 12.81 -10.95 11.59
C GLY A 275 12.91 -12.47 11.48
N PHE A 276 14.15 -12.99 11.39
CA PHE A 276 14.40 -14.42 11.13
C PHE A 276 13.86 -15.34 12.25
N ILE A 277 13.74 -14.79 13.47
CA ILE A 277 13.14 -15.41 14.65
C ILE A 277 12.30 -14.34 15.37
N GLU A 278 11.26 -14.74 16.10
CA GLU A 278 10.32 -13.84 16.77
C GLU A 278 10.42 -13.95 18.30
N ARG A 279 10.24 -12.83 19.02
CA ARG A 279 10.22 -12.84 20.49
C ARG A 279 8.96 -13.53 21.01
N HIS A 280 9.11 -14.34 22.06
CA HIS A 280 7.99 -14.91 22.84
C HIS A 280 6.91 -15.60 21.98
N GLY A 281 7.34 -16.44 21.04
CA GLY A 281 6.42 -17.20 20.20
C GLY A 281 5.54 -18.11 21.06
N ASN A 282 4.23 -17.84 21.11
CA ASN A 282 3.26 -18.76 21.73
C ASN A 282 2.81 -19.85 20.76
N ARG A 283 3.00 -19.65 19.44
CA ARG A 283 2.70 -20.62 18.38
C ARG A 283 4.00 -20.98 17.66
N ASN A 284 4.21 -22.27 17.40
CA ASN A 284 5.40 -22.83 16.74
C ASN A 284 6.70 -22.27 17.34
N SER A 285 6.95 -22.60 18.61
CA SER A 285 8.10 -22.09 19.36
C SER A 285 9.23 -23.10 19.44
N PHE A 286 10.45 -22.60 19.58
CA PHE A 286 11.64 -23.39 19.92
C PHE A 286 12.44 -22.68 21.02
N ALA A 287 13.33 -23.41 21.69
CA ALA A 287 14.14 -22.87 22.78
C ALA A 287 15.61 -22.74 22.36
N VAL A 288 16.27 -21.68 22.84
CA VAL A 288 17.72 -21.48 22.72
C VAL A 288 18.23 -21.03 24.10
N ASN A 289 19.03 -21.87 24.77
CA ASN A 289 19.53 -21.63 26.13
C ASN A 289 18.43 -21.06 27.06
N ASP A 290 17.30 -21.75 27.13
CA ASP A 290 16.14 -21.45 28.00
C ASP A 290 15.29 -20.23 27.59
N ILE A 291 15.63 -19.53 26.51
CA ILE A 291 14.80 -18.45 25.95
C ILE A 291 13.91 -19.02 24.85
N LYS A 292 12.59 -18.79 24.96
CA LYS A 292 11.58 -19.23 24.00
C LYS A 292 11.46 -18.24 22.83
N TRP A 293 11.73 -18.74 21.64
CA TRP A 293 11.63 -18.02 20.37
C TRP A 293 10.49 -18.58 19.51
N GLY A 294 9.92 -17.74 18.65
CA GLY A 294 9.04 -18.16 17.55
C GLY A 294 9.79 -18.21 16.22
N TYR A 295 9.30 -19.01 15.28
CA TYR A 295 9.80 -18.97 13.90
C TYR A 295 9.41 -17.65 13.21
N GLY A 296 10.32 -17.05 12.43
CA GLY A 296 10.00 -15.88 11.62
C GLY A 296 9.01 -16.20 10.49
N ASP A 297 8.04 -15.32 10.26
CA ASP A 297 7.09 -15.47 9.15
C ASP A 297 7.61 -14.85 7.84
N PHE A 298 8.13 -15.72 6.96
CA PHE A 298 8.59 -15.37 5.61
C PHE A 298 7.49 -15.41 4.53
N PHE A 299 6.25 -15.81 4.85
CA PHE A 299 5.25 -16.13 3.82
C PHE A 299 3.90 -15.41 4.02
N GLY A 300 3.69 -14.74 5.14
CA GLY A 300 2.44 -14.06 5.45
C GLY A 300 2.21 -12.81 4.64
N SER A 301 3.09 -11.82 4.75
CA SER A 301 2.93 -10.51 4.10
C SER A 301 4.28 -9.94 3.66
N TRP A 302 4.38 -9.54 2.40
CA TRP A 302 5.56 -8.92 1.79
C TRP A 302 5.22 -7.49 1.35
N ASP A 303 6.21 -6.59 1.26
CA ASP A 303 5.91 -5.23 0.80
C ASP A 303 6.05 -5.16 -0.73
N TRP A 304 4.97 -4.88 -1.45
CA TRP A 304 5.01 -4.54 -2.87
C TRP A 304 4.93 -3.04 -3.03
N THR A 305 6.00 -2.40 -3.49
CA THR A 305 6.04 -0.95 -3.71
C THR A 305 6.18 -0.64 -5.19
N PHE A 306 5.28 0.19 -5.71
CA PHE A 306 5.36 0.70 -7.08
C PHE A 306 6.51 1.72 -7.24
N LYS A 307 7.11 1.78 -8.43
CA LYS A 307 8.26 2.64 -8.74
C LYS A 307 7.98 3.68 -9.81
#